data_AF-A0A965GEN4-F1
#
_entry.id   AF-A0A965GEN4-F1
#
_cell.length_a   1.000
_cell.length_b   1.000
_cell.length_c   1.000
_cell.angle_alpha   90.00
_cell.angle_beta   90.00
_cell.angle_gamma   90.00
#
_symmetry.space_group_name_H-M   'P 1'
#
loop_
_entity.id
_entity.type
_entity.pdbx_description
1 polymer ?
#
loop_
_entity_poly.entity_id
_entity_poly.type
_entity_poly.pdbx_seq_one_letter_code
_entity_poly.pdbx_strand_id
1 'polypeptide(L)'
;MIVNSKINSVVVLAGGVGAARFLRALALVHNKQATTALVNTGDDTILHGLNISPDIDTVIYTLGEAIDAQRGWGLSDETWRAMESLKRYVDVRPTGSIAAPEWFNLGDKDLATHFYRTARRSEG
;
A
#
# COMPACT_ATOMS: atom_id res chain seq x y z
N MET A 1 0.96 21.99 39.97
CA MET A 1 -0.29 21.45 39.40
C MET A 1 0.00 21.06 37.95
N ILE A 2 0.33 19.78 37.70
CA ILE A 2 0.59 19.32 36.32
C ILE A 2 -0.78 19.18 35.68
N VAL A 3 -1.05 20.02 34.68
CA VAL A 3 -2.31 19.97 33.93
C VAL A 3 -2.31 18.67 33.13
N ASN A 4 -3.22 17.77 33.48
CA ASN A 4 -3.54 16.55 32.74
C ASN A 4 -4.10 16.96 31.36
N SER A 5 -3.24 17.32 30.40
CA SER A 5 -3.71 17.53 29.03
C SER A 5 -3.96 16.14 28.42
N LYS A 6 -5.23 15.75 28.33
CA LYS A 6 -5.62 14.63 27.48
C LYS A 6 -5.21 14.99 26.05
N ILE A 7 -4.40 14.16 25.43
CA ILE A 7 -4.11 14.29 24.00
C ILE A 7 -5.43 14.02 23.28
N ASN A 8 -6.01 15.08 22.69
CA ASN A 8 -7.31 15.00 22.02
C ASN A 8 -7.19 14.55 20.55
N SER A 9 -5.99 14.62 19.96
CA SER A 9 -5.72 14.22 18.58
C SER A 9 -4.24 13.92 18.38
N VAL A 10 -3.95 12.95 17.51
CA VAL A 10 -2.57 12.54 17.16
C VAL A 10 -2.41 12.54 15.65
N VAL A 11 -1.31 13.11 15.15
CA VAL A 11 -0.88 12.96 13.76
C VAL A 11 0.39 12.10 13.75
N VAL A 12 0.39 11.08 12.89
CA VAL A 12 1.53 10.16 12.72
C VAL A 12 2.08 10.32 11.31
N LEU A 13 3.36 10.67 11.18
CA LEU A 13 4.07 10.54 9.91
C LEU A 13 4.30 9.05 9.66
N ALA A 14 3.79 8.52 8.56
CA ALA A 14 3.75 7.09 8.30
C ALA A 14 4.39 6.73 6.96
N GLY A 15 5.20 5.67 6.97
CA GLY A 15 5.76 5.05 5.77
C GLY A 15 6.16 3.60 6.07
N GLY A 16 5.92 2.72 5.10
CA GLY A 16 6.19 1.30 5.17
C GLY A 16 5.44 0.51 6.24
N VAL A 17 5.81 -0.76 6.35
CA VAL A 17 5.22 -1.74 7.27
C VAL A 17 5.39 -1.34 8.73
N GLY A 18 6.52 -0.72 9.10
CA GLY A 18 6.80 -0.29 10.47
C GLY A 18 5.77 0.71 11.00
N ALA A 19 5.47 1.75 10.22
CA ALA A 19 4.47 2.73 10.59
C ALA A 19 3.06 2.15 10.61
N ALA A 20 2.72 1.26 9.67
CA ALA A 20 1.43 0.59 9.67
C ALA A 20 1.22 -0.27 10.93
N ARG A 21 2.25 -0.99 11.38
CA ARG A 21 2.23 -1.73 12.66
C ARG A 21 2.11 -0.81 13.88
N PHE A 22 2.82 0.32 13.86
CA PHE A 22 2.68 1.33 14.92
C PHE A 22 1.25 1.88 14.98
N LEU A 23 0.65 2.25 13.84
CA LEU A 23 -0.73 2.73 13.76
C LEU A 23 -1.72 1.67 14.25
N ARG A 24 -1.52 0.39 13.92
CA ARG A 24 -2.34 -0.71 14.43
C ARG A 24 -2.30 -0.81 15.96
N ALA A 25 -1.12 -0.68 16.56
CA ALA A 25 -0.97 -0.70 18.01
C ALA A 25 -1.55 0.57 18.67
N LEU A 26 -1.32 1.75 18.06
CA LEU A 26 -1.89 3.02 18.53
C LEU A 26 -3.41 2.97 18.56
N ALA A 27 -4.03 2.34 17.57
CA ALA A 27 -5.48 2.16 17.48
C ALA A 27 -6.09 1.29 18.60
N LEU A 28 -5.27 0.56 19.38
CA LEU A 28 -5.70 -0.18 20.56
C LEU A 28 -5.75 0.69 21.83
N VAL A 29 -5.04 1.81 21.84
CA VAL A 29 -4.84 2.65 23.04
C VAL A 29 -5.29 4.10 22.86
N HIS A 30 -5.56 4.53 21.62
CA HIS A 30 -6.03 5.86 21.27
C HIS A 30 -7.24 5.78 20.31
N ASN A 31 -8.10 6.79 20.38
CA ASN A 31 -9.28 6.88 19.53
C ASN A 31 -8.89 6.98 18.03
N LYS A 32 -9.31 5.99 17.23
CA LYS A 32 -9.04 5.91 15.78
C LYS A 32 -9.54 7.16 15.04
N GLN A 33 -10.71 7.69 15.40
CA GLN A 33 -11.29 8.88 14.78
C GLN A 33 -10.53 10.18 15.12
N ALA A 34 -9.68 10.15 16.13
CA ALA A 34 -8.81 11.26 16.53
C ALA A 34 -7.35 11.05 16.10
N THR A 35 -7.07 10.01 15.30
CA THR A 35 -5.73 9.71 14.77
C THR A 35 -5.71 9.95 13.27
N THR A 36 -4.79 10.79 12.82
CA THR A 36 -4.53 11.03 11.39
C THR A 36 -3.17 10.47 11.02
N ALA A 37 -3.12 9.64 9.98
CA ALA A 37 -1.86 9.22 9.37
C ALA A 37 -1.53 10.16 8.20
N LEU A 38 -0.37 10.82 8.25
CA LEU A 38 0.21 11.54 7.12
C LEU A 38 1.18 10.58 6.44
N VAL A 39 0.73 9.95 5.36
CA VAL A 39 1.43 8.82 4.73
C VAL A 39 2.39 9.30 3.64
N ASN A 40 3.56 8.70 3.59
CA ASN A 40 4.58 8.91 2.57
C ASN A 40 4.04 8.56 1.17
N THR A 41 4.35 9.42 0.21
CA THR A 41 4.07 9.22 -1.23
C THR A 41 5.36 9.25 -2.06
N GLY A 42 6.54 9.22 -1.43
CA GLY A 42 7.83 9.21 -2.12
C GLY A 42 8.06 7.93 -2.94
N ASP A 43 7.39 6.85 -2.57
CA ASP A 43 7.44 5.56 -3.27
C ASP A 43 6.28 5.37 -4.26
N ASP A 44 5.44 6.39 -4.46
CA ASP A 44 4.37 6.34 -5.45
C ASP A 44 4.97 6.26 -6.86
N THR A 45 4.41 5.39 -7.69
CA THR A 45 4.93 5.14 -9.04
C THR A 45 3.83 4.75 -10.02
N ILE A 46 4.19 4.76 -11.30
CA ILE A 46 3.37 4.18 -12.37
C ILE A 46 4.07 2.91 -12.86
N LEU A 47 3.41 1.77 -12.69
CA LEU A 47 3.91 0.46 -13.15
C LEU A 47 2.83 -0.22 -13.99
N HIS A 48 3.19 -0.74 -15.16
CA HIS A 48 2.24 -1.32 -16.12
C HIS A 48 1.05 -0.39 -16.47
N GLY A 49 1.26 0.94 -16.40
CA GLY A 49 0.22 1.94 -16.61
C GLY A 49 -0.72 2.16 -15.41
N LEU A 50 -0.46 1.52 -14.27
CA LEU A 50 -1.26 1.63 -13.06
C LEU A 50 -0.58 2.52 -12.03
N ASN A 51 -1.37 3.36 -11.35
CA ASN A 51 -0.92 4.16 -10.22
C ASN A 51 -0.81 3.28 -8.97
N ILE A 52 0.39 3.21 -8.40
CA ILE A 52 0.71 2.43 -7.20
C ILE A 52 1.17 3.38 -6.10
N SER A 53 0.67 3.17 -4.88
CA SER A 53 1.02 3.97 -3.70
C SER A 53 1.33 3.01 -2.53
N PRO A 54 2.54 2.42 -2.47
CA PRO A 54 2.83 1.26 -1.61
C PRO A 54 2.61 1.50 -0.12
N ASP A 55 2.99 2.68 0.37
CA ASP A 55 2.87 3.03 1.79
C ASP A 55 1.42 3.29 2.20
N ILE A 56 0.66 3.96 1.34
CA ILE A 56 -0.79 4.15 1.52
C ILE A 56 -1.49 2.80 1.55
N ASP A 57 -1.20 1.93 0.58
CA ASP A 57 -1.77 0.58 0.50
C ASP A 57 -1.42 -0.26 1.73
N THR A 58 -0.16 -0.22 2.15
CA THR A 58 0.31 -0.93 3.35
C THR A 58 -0.43 -0.47 4.61
N VAL A 59 -0.63 0.84 4.81
CA VAL A 59 -1.39 1.38 5.94
C VAL A 59 -2.86 0.93 5.88
N ILE A 60 -3.50 1.06 4.71
CA ILE A 60 -4.90 0.67 4.52
C ILE A 60 -5.09 -0.83 4.79
N TYR A 61 -4.27 -1.69 4.18
CA TYR A 61 -4.41 -3.15 4.31
C TYR A 61 -4.09 -3.63 5.73
N THR A 62 -3.13 -3.00 6.41
CA THR A 62 -2.79 -3.36 7.80
C THR A 62 -3.92 -2.98 8.76
N LEU A 63 -4.46 -1.76 8.64
CA LEU A 63 -5.53 -1.28 9.53
C LEU A 63 -6.89 -1.89 9.21
N GLY A 64 -7.10 -2.31 7.95
CA GLY A 64 -8.27 -3.08 7.52
C GLY A 64 -8.17 -4.58 7.79
N GLU A 65 -7.12 -5.04 8.48
CA GLU A 65 -6.89 -6.46 8.81
C GLU A 65 -6.84 -7.38 7.58
N ALA A 66 -6.49 -6.82 6.41
CA ALA A 66 -6.46 -7.53 5.13
C ALA A 66 -5.07 -8.07 4.76
N ILE A 67 -4.03 -7.64 5.48
CA ILE A 67 -2.64 -8.02 5.22
C ILE A 67 -2.39 -9.51 5.45
N ASP A 68 -1.52 -10.13 4.63
CA ASP A 68 -1.02 -11.48 4.88
C ASP A 68 -0.14 -11.48 6.14
N ALA A 69 -0.62 -12.14 7.20
CA ALA A 69 0.07 -12.19 8.48
C ALA A 69 1.36 -13.03 8.46
N GLN A 70 1.47 -14.02 7.56
CA GLN A 70 2.67 -14.86 7.45
C GLN A 70 3.75 -14.14 6.65
N ARG A 71 3.38 -13.54 5.53
CA ARG A 71 4.31 -12.80 4.66
C ARG A 71 4.70 -11.45 5.27
N GLY A 72 3.80 -10.83 6.02
CA GLY A 72 4.00 -9.54 6.68
C GLY A 72 3.80 -8.32 5.77
N TRP A 73 3.41 -8.54 4.52
CA TRP A 73 3.12 -7.51 3.51
C TRP A 73 2.19 -8.07 2.43
N GLY A 74 1.51 -7.17 1.69
CA GLY A 74 0.53 -7.54 0.68
C GLY A 74 -0.76 -8.13 1.27
N LEU A 75 -1.76 -8.36 0.43
CA LEU A 75 -3.06 -8.90 0.86
C LEU A 75 -2.97 -10.40 1.19
N SER A 76 -3.85 -10.84 2.09
CA SER A 76 -4.07 -12.26 2.41
C SER A 76 -4.71 -13.02 1.24
N ASP A 77 -4.38 -14.31 1.13
CA ASP A 77 -4.83 -15.22 0.07
C ASP A 77 -4.61 -14.66 -1.35
N GLU A 78 -3.46 -14.02 -1.54
CA GLU A 78 -3.08 -13.41 -2.81
C GLU A 78 -2.57 -14.43 -3.81
N THR A 79 -2.92 -14.25 -5.09
CA THR A 79 -2.35 -15.01 -6.20
C THR A 79 -1.48 -14.11 -7.08
N TRP A 80 -0.63 -14.71 -7.91
CA TRP A 80 0.38 -14.01 -8.71
C TRP A 80 0.27 -14.31 -10.20
N ARG A 81 -0.91 -14.73 -10.66
CA ARG A 81 -1.10 -15.31 -12.00
C ARG A 81 -0.88 -14.28 -13.10
N ALA A 82 -1.27 -13.02 -12.86
CA ALA A 82 -1.02 -11.94 -13.81
C ALA A 82 0.49 -11.76 -14.01
N MET A 83 1.25 -11.69 -12.92
CA MET A 83 2.70 -11.50 -12.96
C MET A 83 3.45 -12.71 -13.51
N GLU A 84 3.03 -13.93 -13.17
CA GLU A 84 3.54 -15.16 -13.78
C GLU A 84 3.30 -15.18 -15.30
N SER A 85 2.10 -14.78 -15.74
CA SER A 85 1.76 -14.70 -17.16
C SER A 85 2.56 -13.63 -17.90
N LEU A 86 2.89 -12.53 -17.21
CA LEU A 86 3.64 -11.40 -17.74
C LEU A 86 5.09 -11.76 -18.08
N LYS A 87 5.69 -12.70 -17.34
CA LYS A 87 7.07 -13.18 -17.59
C LYS A 87 7.29 -13.70 -19.00
N ARG A 88 6.26 -14.27 -19.65
CA ARG A 88 6.34 -14.76 -21.03
C ARG A 88 6.68 -13.66 -22.05
N TYR A 89 6.47 -12.40 -21.71
CA TYR A 89 6.77 -11.27 -22.57
C TYR A 89 8.17 -10.70 -22.39
N VAL A 90 8.90 -11.10 -21.32
CA VAL A 90 10.23 -10.56 -20.99
C VAL A 90 11.23 -10.81 -22.11
N ASP A 91 11.24 -12.02 -22.66
CA ASP A 91 12.21 -12.44 -23.69
C ASP A 91 11.88 -11.90 -25.09
N VAL A 92 10.67 -11.40 -25.30
CA VAL A 92 10.19 -10.93 -26.62
C VAL A 92 9.95 -9.43 -26.68
N ARG A 93 10.18 -8.70 -25.58
CA ARG A 93 9.99 -7.24 -25.58
C ARG A 93 11.09 -6.55 -26.41
N PRO A 94 10.76 -5.48 -27.15
CA PRO A 94 11.76 -4.70 -27.89
C PRO A 94 12.84 -4.10 -26.98
N THR A 95 14.03 -3.89 -27.53
CA THR A 95 15.11 -3.16 -26.86
C THR A 95 14.63 -1.77 -26.43
N GLY A 96 14.86 -1.42 -25.16
CA GLY A 96 14.42 -0.16 -24.56
C GLY A 96 12.96 -0.13 -24.10
N SER A 97 12.21 -1.23 -24.27
CA SER A 97 10.86 -1.34 -23.72
C SER A 97 10.87 -1.42 -22.20
N ILE A 98 10.01 -0.62 -21.56
CA ILE A 98 9.75 -0.67 -20.11
C ILE A 98 8.67 -1.71 -19.74
N ALA A 99 8.18 -2.52 -20.69
CA ALA A 99 7.15 -3.52 -20.44
C ALA A 99 7.71 -4.70 -19.62
N ALA A 100 6.85 -5.38 -18.85
CA ALA A 100 7.20 -6.52 -18.01
C ALA A 100 8.46 -6.33 -17.11
N PRO A 101 8.56 -5.24 -16.31
CA PRO A 101 9.57 -5.14 -15.26
C PRO A 101 9.38 -6.24 -14.21
N GLU A 102 10.48 -6.74 -13.65
CA GLU A 102 10.46 -7.84 -12.66
C GLU A 102 10.89 -7.41 -11.25
N TRP A 103 11.20 -6.13 -11.04
CA TRP A 103 11.69 -5.62 -9.75
C TRP A 103 10.58 -5.42 -8.70
N PHE A 104 9.31 -5.37 -9.14
CA PHE A 104 8.13 -5.23 -8.27
C PHE A 104 7.06 -6.22 -8.72
N ASN A 105 6.39 -6.85 -7.76
CA ASN A 105 5.38 -7.86 -8.02
C ASN A 105 4.01 -7.35 -7.59
N LEU A 106 2.99 -7.50 -8.44
CA LEU A 106 1.61 -7.11 -8.15
C LEU A 106 0.74 -8.34 -7.94
N GLY A 107 0.12 -8.40 -6.77
CA GLY A 107 -0.84 -9.44 -6.44
C GLY A 107 -2.13 -9.27 -7.25
N ASP A 108 -2.82 -10.36 -7.57
CA ASP A 108 -4.03 -10.31 -8.38
C ASP A 108 -5.18 -9.53 -7.70
N LYS A 109 -5.30 -9.60 -6.37
CA LYS A 109 -6.23 -8.76 -5.59
C LYS A 109 -5.73 -7.32 -5.48
N ASP A 110 -4.42 -7.13 -5.28
CA ASP A 110 -3.81 -5.80 -5.19
C ASP A 110 -4.01 -4.98 -6.48
N LEU A 111 -3.98 -5.65 -7.64
CA LEU A 111 -4.31 -5.05 -8.93
C LEU A 111 -5.69 -4.38 -8.93
N ALA A 112 -6.68 -4.90 -8.21
CA ALA A 112 -8.01 -4.28 -8.12
C ALA A 112 -7.95 -2.88 -7.50
N THR A 113 -7.15 -2.69 -6.45
CA THR A 113 -6.90 -1.39 -5.82
C THR A 113 -6.26 -0.43 -6.82
N HIS A 114 -5.29 -0.92 -7.59
CA HIS A 114 -4.56 -0.09 -8.56
C HIS A 114 -5.43 0.27 -9.78
N PHE A 115 -6.28 -0.62 -10.26
CA PHE A 115 -7.27 -0.33 -11.30
C PHE A 115 -8.22 0.77 -10.85
N TYR A 116 -8.82 0.61 -9.66
CA TYR A 116 -9.76 1.57 -9.12
C TYR A 116 -9.10 2.94 -8.88
N ARG A 117 -7.92 2.97 -8.24
CA ARG A 117 -7.15 4.21 -8.02
C ARG A 117 -6.85 4.91 -9.34
N THR A 118 -6.40 4.16 -10.34
CA THR A 118 -6.01 4.73 -11.63
C THR A 118 -7.20 5.36 -12.33
N ALA A 119 -8.34 4.67 -12.38
CA ALA A 119 -9.56 5.21 -12.96
C ALA A 119 -10.03 6.46 -12.20
N ARG A 120 -10.16 6.38 -10.87
CA ARG A 120 -10.60 7.53 -10.05
C ARG A 120 -9.67 8.74 -10.18
N ARG A 121 -8.35 8.55 -10.23
CA ARG A 121 -7.39 9.66 -10.46
C ARG A 121 -7.56 10.31 -11.83
N SER A 122 -7.95 9.54 -12.84
CA SER A 122 -8.18 10.07 -14.20
C SER A 122 -9.46 10.91 -14.31
N GLU A 123 -10.37 10.80 -13.34
CA GLU A 123 -11.66 11.50 -13.30
C GLU A 123 -11.59 12.86 -12.56
N GLY A 124 -10.47 13.14 -11.88
CA GLY A 124 -10.33 14.30 -10.98
C GLY A 124 -10.93 14.10 -9.59
#